data_AF-A0A9D4IMP6-F1
#
_entry.id   AF-A0A9D4IMP6-F1
#
_cell.length_a   1.000
_cell.length_b   1.000
_cell.length_c   1.000
_cell.angle_alpha   90.00
_cell.angle_beta   90.00
_cell.angle_gamma   90.00
#
_symmetry.space_group_name_H-M   'P 1'
#
loop_
_entity.id
_entity.type
_entity.pdbx_description
1 polymer ?
#
loop_
_entity_poly.entity_id
_entity_poly.type
_entity_poly.pdbx_seq_one_letter_code
_entity_poly.pdbx_strand_id
1 'polypeptide(L)'
;MKKVIIEGLYAVGMHHHGQRALQVAAQYCGKPEPENSFDRHAIAIHAHPSDRLCAFLRRQDALFISELHRLNLIDGHILIKPKFKPVFRALSGSISTM
;
A
#
# COMPACT_ATOMS: atom_id res chain seq x y z
N MET A 1 -22.16 -4.66 9.09
CA MET A 1 -20.90 -3.93 8.81
C MET A 1 -20.82 -3.61 7.33
N LYS A 2 -20.48 -2.36 6.96
CA LYS A 2 -20.26 -1.99 5.56
C LYS A 2 -18.83 -2.33 5.17
N LYS A 3 -18.63 -2.91 4.00
CA LYS A 3 -17.30 -3.13 3.41
C LYS A 3 -16.97 -1.93 2.53
N VAL A 4 -15.80 -1.33 2.74
CA VAL A 4 -15.29 -0.21 1.93
C VAL A 4 -14.14 -0.73 1.07
N ILE A 5 -14.13 -0.36 -0.20
CA ILE A 5 -13.01 -0.64 -1.12
C ILE A 5 -12.32 0.68 -1.39
N ILE A 6 -11.02 0.73 -1.14
CA ILE A 6 -10.17 1.90 -1.38
C ILE A 6 -9.15 1.50 -2.43
N GLU A 7 -9.12 2.24 -3.53
CA GLU A 7 -8.23 2.00 -4.65
C GLU A 7 -7.14 3.08 -4.75
N GLY A 8 -6.10 2.80 -5.52
CA GLY A 8 -5.04 3.79 -5.78
C GLY A 8 -4.03 3.98 -4.64
N LEU A 9 -3.96 3.05 -3.68
CA LEU A 9 -2.94 3.04 -2.63
C LEU A 9 -1.61 2.48 -3.14
N TYR A 10 -0.50 2.99 -2.64
CA TYR A 10 0.85 2.55 -3.01
C TYR A 10 1.59 1.90 -1.85
N ALA A 11 2.28 0.81 -2.15
CA ALA A 11 3.23 0.16 -1.24
C ALA A 11 4.67 0.61 -1.56
N VAL A 12 5.49 0.76 -0.52
CA VAL A 12 6.91 1.16 -0.59
C VAL A 12 7.76 0.35 0.39
N GLY A 13 9.08 0.41 0.24
CA GLY A 13 10.02 -0.20 1.18
C GLY A 13 10.25 -1.70 0.99
N MET A 14 9.68 -2.34 -0.04
CA MET A 14 9.83 -3.79 -0.29
C MET A 14 11.29 -4.24 -0.30
N HIS A 15 12.18 -3.44 -0.90
CA HIS A 15 13.60 -3.75 -1.05
C HIS A 15 14.35 -3.89 0.29
N HIS A 16 13.86 -3.28 1.38
CA HIS A 16 14.42 -3.48 2.72
C HIS A 16 14.03 -4.82 3.33
N HIS A 17 13.00 -5.48 2.80
CA HIS A 17 12.41 -6.68 3.35
C HIS A 17 12.54 -7.89 2.41
N GLY A 18 13.44 -7.84 1.43
CA GLY A 18 13.86 -8.98 0.62
C GLY A 18 13.02 -9.27 -0.62
N GLN A 19 11.88 -8.61 -0.81
CA GLN A 19 11.10 -8.68 -2.04
C GLN A 19 11.33 -7.44 -2.90
N ARG A 20 11.39 -7.58 -4.22
CA ARG A 20 11.44 -6.41 -5.12
C ARG A 20 10.06 -5.82 -5.39
N ALA A 21 9.03 -6.66 -5.33
CA ALA A 21 7.64 -6.28 -5.54
C ALA A 21 6.72 -7.22 -4.76
N LEU A 22 5.56 -6.72 -4.36
CA LEU A 22 4.48 -7.57 -3.86
C LEU A 22 3.88 -8.36 -5.03
N GLN A 23 3.59 -9.65 -4.79
CA GLN A 23 2.96 -10.50 -5.80
C GLN A 23 1.57 -9.98 -6.15
N VAL A 24 1.32 -9.76 -7.44
CA VAL A 24 0.02 -9.34 -7.95
C VAL A 24 -1.04 -10.40 -7.66
N ALA A 25 -2.26 -9.95 -7.34
CA ALA A 25 -3.42 -10.78 -7.01
C ALA A 25 -3.32 -11.60 -5.71
N ALA A 26 -2.14 -11.68 -5.08
CA ALA A 26 -1.99 -12.22 -3.73
C ALA A 26 -2.69 -11.30 -2.71
N GLN A 27 -3.03 -11.88 -1.56
CA GLN A 27 -3.68 -11.17 -0.46
C GLN A 27 -2.66 -10.90 0.64
N TYR A 28 -2.66 -9.68 1.15
CA TYR A 28 -1.82 -9.23 2.25
C TYR A 28 -2.68 -8.58 3.33
N CYS A 29 -2.12 -8.44 4.52
CA CYS A 29 -2.74 -7.77 5.65
C CYS A 29 -2.05 -6.44 5.92
N GLY A 30 -2.83 -5.37 6.02
CA GLY A 30 -2.39 -4.07 6.52
C GLY A 30 -2.55 -4.01 8.03
N LYS A 31 -1.50 -3.60 8.74
CA LYS A 31 -1.49 -3.45 10.21
C LYS A 31 -0.99 -2.06 10.58
N PRO A 32 -1.77 -1.26 11.33
CA PRO A 32 -1.28 0.00 11.88
C PRO A 32 -0.12 -0.23 12.85
N GLU A 33 0.92 0.60 12.76
CA GLU A 33 2.10 0.57 13.63
C GLU A 33 2.26 1.95 14.31
N PRO A 34 1.40 2.28 15.30
CA PRO A 34 1.36 3.61 15.91
C PRO A 34 2.64 3.95 16.69
N GLU A 35 3.37 2.92 17.14
CA GLU A 35 4.64 3.05 17.87
C GLU A 35 5.86 3.14 16.92
N ASN A 36 5.64 3.23 15.61
CA ASN A 36 6.74 3.38 14.66
C ASN A 36 7.48 4.72 14.89
N SER A 37 8.79 4.64 15.10
CA SER A 37 9.63 5.79 15.46
C SER A 37 9.72 6.88 14.38
N PHE A 38 9.40 6.58 13.13
CA PHE A 38 9.53 7.50 12.00
C PHE A 38 8.17 8.08 11.54
N ASP A 39 7.10 7.32 11.73
CA ASP A 39 5.75 7.72 11.32
C ASP A 39 4.69 6.99 12.15
N ARG A 40 4.05 7.71 13.08
CA ARG A 40 2.92 7.19 13.89
C ARG A 40 1.69 6.75 13.08
N HIS A 41 1.62 7.11 11.81
CA HIS A 41 0.54 6.70 10.90
C HIS A 41 0.97 5.53 10.00
N ALA A 42 2.15 4.95 10.22
CA ALA A 42 2.65 3.84 9.43
C ALA A 42 1.66 2.67 9.40
N ILE A 43 1.45 2.12 8.22
CA ILE A 43 0.69 0.88 8.01
C ILE A 43 1.61 -0.13 7.35
N ALA A 44 1.99 -1.12 8.13
CA ALA A 44 2.79 -2.25 7.70
C ALA A 44 1.97 -3.21 6.85
N ILE A 45 2.60 -3.82 5.85
CA ILE A 45 2.01 -4.81 4.95
C ILE A 45 2.69 -6.14 5.21
N HIS A 46 1.91 -7.16 5.59
CA HIS A 46 2.38 -8.51 5.89
C HIS A 46 1.72 -9.53 4.96
N ALA A 47 2.42 -10.62 4.63
CA ALA A 47 1.85 -11.72 3.85
C ALA A 47 0.72 -12.44 4.62
N HIS A 48 0.81 -12.46 5.94
CA HIS A 48 -0.17 -13.01 6.88
C HIS A 48 -0.10 -12.19 8.19
N PRO A 49 -1.16 -12.13 9.03
CA PRO A 49 -1.13 -11.36 10.28
C PRO A 49 0.00 -11.72 11.25
N SER A 50 0.53 -12.95 11.19
CA SER A 50 1.65 -13.45 12.00
C SER A 50 3.00 -13.45 11.28
N ASP A 51 3.03 -12.97 10.04
CA ASP A 51 4.19 -13.14 9.15
C ASP A 51 5.11 -11.93 9.11
N ARG A 52 6.25 -12.17 8.46
CA ARG A 52 7.24 -11.20 8.04
C ARG A 52 6.61 -9.94 7.41
N LEU A 53 7.08 -8.79 7.87
CA LEU A 53 6.87 -7.49 7.25
C LEU A 53 7.40 -7.49 5.81
N CYS A 54 6.55 -7.15 4.84
CA CYS A 54 6.88 -7.13 3.42
C CYS A 54 7.11 -5.71 2.89
N ALA A 55 6.35 -4.74 3.38
CA ALA A 55 6.34 -3.37 2.89
C ALA A 55 5.62 -2.45 3.88
N PHE A 56 5.57 -1.16 3.57
CA PHE A 56 4.65 -0.22 4.19
C PHE A 56 3.76 0.42 3.12
N LEU A 57 2.58 0.90 3.50
CA LEU A 57 1.90 1.89 2.68
C LEU A 57 2.76 3.17 2.59
N ARG A 58 2.71 3.84 1.44
CA ARG A 58 3.32 5.15 1.26
C ARG A 58 2.71 6.11 2.29
N ARG A 59 3.54 6.95 2.91
CA ARG A 59 3.15 7.86 4.01
C ARG A 59 1.82 8.60 3.82
N GLN A 60 1.58 9.17 2.65
CA GLN A 60 0.33 9.89 2.34
C GLN A 60 -0.90 8.98 2.37
N ASP A 61 -0.74 7.76 1.84
CA ASP A 61 -1.81 6.75 1.79
C ASP A 61 -2.05 6.19 3.21
N ALA A 62 -0.98 5.99 3.98
CA ALA A 62 -1.06 5.54 5.37
C ALA A 62 -1.77 6.56 6.28
N LEU A 63 -1.45 7.85 6.14
CA LEU A 63 -2.16 8.94 6.83
C LEU A 63 -3.65 8.96 6.48
N PHE A 64 -3.99 8.85 5.19
CA PHE A 64 -5.39 8.80 4.75
C PHE A 64 -6.15 7.66 5.43
N ILE A 65 -5.61 6.45 5.43
CA ILE A 65 -6.23 5.28 6.07
C ILE A 65 -6.31 5.47 7.60
N SER A 66 -5.28 6.03 8.23
CA SER A 66 -5.28 6.33 9.67
C SER A 66 -6.40 7.30 10.05
N GLU A 67 -6.67 8.32 9.23
CA GLU A 67 -7.77 9.27 9.46
C GLU A 67 -9.14 8.60 9.29
N LEU A 68 -9.30 7.69 8.32
CA LEU A 68 -10.54 6.92 8.17
C LEU A 68 -10.83 6.05 9.40
N HIS A 69 -9.82 5.42 9.98
CA HIS A 69 -9.95 4.71 11.25
C HIS A 69 -10.33 5.67 12.39
N ARG A 70 -9.63 6.81 12.51
CA ARG A 70 -9.89 7.81 13.57
C ARG A 70 -11.31 8.35 13.52
N LEU A 71 -11.87 8.52 12.32
CA LEU A 71 -13.24 8.97 12.10
C LEU A 71 -14.29 7.85 12.20
N ASN A 72 -13.89 6.63 12.56
CA ASN A 72 -14.74 5.43 12.61
C ASN A 72 -15.46 5.14 11.28
N LEU A 73 -14.84 5.51 10.15
CA LEU A 73 -15.38 5.24 8.82
C LEU A 73 -15.00 3.83 8.32
N ILE A 74 -13.89 3.31 8.83
CA ILE A 74 -13.45 1.93 8.65
C ILE A 74 -13.04 1.35 10.01
N ASP A 75 -13.26 0.06 10.19
CA ASP A 75 -12.88 -0.68 11.39
C ASP A 75 -12.44 -2.10 11.00
N GLY A 76 -11.60 -2.71 11.82
CA GLY A 76 -11.09 -4.07 11.64
C GLY A 76 -9.91 -4.19 10.66
N HIS A 77 -9.76 -5.40 10.11
CA HIS A 77 -8.59 -5.78 9.32
C HIS A 77 -8.57 -5.13 7.93
N ILE A 78 -7.42 -4.57 7.56
CA ILE A 78 -7.17 -4.05 6.22
C ILE A 78 -6.65 -5.20 5.34
N LEU A 79 -7.38 -5.53 4.28
CA LEU A 79 -6.92 -6.47 3.26
C LEU A 79 -6.36 -5.71 2.07
N ILE A 80 -5.13 -6.03 1.68
CA ILE A 80 -4.41 -5.38 0.58
C ILE A 80 -4.25 -6.40 -0.55
N LYS A 81 -4.74 -6.03 -1.74
CA LYS A 81 -4.63 -6.85 -2.95
C LYS A 81 -3.88 -6.07 -4.04
N PRO A 82 -2.56 -6.31 -4.21
CA PRO A 82 -1.78 -5.63 -5.23
C PRO A 82 -2.35 -5.86 -6.63
N LYS A 83 -2.37 -4.77 -7.41
CA LYS A 83 -2.80 -4.77 -8.82
C LYS A 83 -1.62 -4.40 -9.70
N PHE A 84 -1.63 -4.91 -10.94
CA PHE A 84 -0.74 -4.35 -11.96
C PHE A 84 -1.11 -2.88 -12.14
N LYS A 85 -0.16 -1.99 -11.86
CA LYS A 85 -0.24 -0.64 -12.38
C LYS A 85 0.14 -0.73 -13.86
N PRO A 86 -0.69 -0.30 -14.82
CA PRO A 86 -0.16 -0.06 -16.16
C PRO A 86 0.92 1.01 -16.01
N VAL A 87 2.17 0.63 -16.29
CA VAL A 87 3.23 1.60 -16.51
C VAL A 87 2.91 2.20 -17.87
N PHE A 88 2.22 3.34 -17.90
CA PHE A 88 2.19 4.17 -19.10
C PHE A 88 3.62 4.68 -19.31
N ARG A 89 4.43 3.90 -20.05
CA ARG A 89 5.60 4.46 -20.72
C ARG A 89 5.04 5.49 -21.67
N ALA A 90 5.22 6.78 -21.37
CA ALA A 90 5.13 7.80 -22.39
C ALA A 90 6.18 7.41 -23.45
N LEU A 91 5.72 6.90 -24.59
CA LEU A 91 6.56 6.79 -25.77
C LEU A 91 6.88 8.23 -26.15
N SER A 92 8.03 8.73 -25.71
CA SER A 92 8.63 9.96 -26.26
C SER A 92 9.09 9.64 -27.68
N GLY A 93 8.13 9.48 -28.59
CA GLY A 93 8.37 9.53 -30.02
C GLY A 93 8.50 11.00 -30.40
N SER A 94 9.73 11.45 -30.61
CA SER A 94 9.99 12.70 -31.33
C SER A 94 9.37 12.59 -32.71
N ILE A 95 8.33 13.39 -32.96
CA ILE A 95 7.84 13.62 -34.32
C ILE A 95 8.89 14.51 -34.99
N SER A 96 9.75 13.90 -35.81
CA SER A 96 10.50 14.64 -36.82
C SER A 96 9.51 15.06 -37.91
N THR A 97 9.10 16.32 -37.88
CA THR A 97 8.49 16.96 -39.05
C THR A 97 9.60 17.17 -40.08
N MET A 98 9.52 16.45 -41.20
CA MET A 98 10.13 16.87 -42.47
C MET A 98 9.30 17.99 -43.07
#